data_AF-A0A1G6GM70-F1
#
_entry.id   AF-A0A1G6GM70-F1
#
_cell.length_a   1.000
_cell.length_b   1.000
_cell.length_c   1.000
_cell.angle_alpha   90.00
_cell.angle_beta   90.00
_cell.angle_gamma   90.00
#
_symmetry.space_group_name_H-M   'P 1'
#
loop_
_entity.id
_entity.type
_entity.pdbx_description
1 polymer ?
#
loop_
_entity_poly.entity_id
_entity_poly.type
_entity_poly.pdbx_seq_one_letter_code
_entity_poly.pdbx_strand_id
1 'polypeptide(L)'
;MFKLFLKDSFAYFVTKALVSLTWVAIVFVFTKFLTPEEYSSYSVVMIFCQLISVSVNSWIAAGLLRYYPTYETQRESFTQTVKFLSLVSLGLVFLSTLVGLLLLVKFHIVSNSKYLLIIAVALTVMMSVYQLIVTKFRIQRKLKMVFSINAAQPILGFALACMFLWLDSGVVGIFLGYLLSYSIFIFLIDFSRNGSLFNYNKAIASKILSYGIPIFFINLFMQLLMYSDQFILKFYGLHYEAGLYAANYSIAEKSIYSISVVISSALVPIIYSAWERGEEATVIRLVKKVFFLFVVGALPLLIIFILFHYNLSSLIVGKAFVSGHVIVPYVSLGAFFLGCSNIISEMLTIKEKTKLLMICYLIAALFNIIFNFIFIPWYGMIGASIVTMCSYLILLIATTYQVNRQIPLSHFFKTNINGKDSR
;
A
#
# COMPACT_ATOMS: atom_id res chain seq x y z
N MET A 1 -2.09 3.55 -31.32
CA MET A 1 -1.91 3.93 -29.90
C MET A 1 -2.81 3.14 -28.95
N PHE A 2 -4.13 3.08 -29.17
CA PHE A 2 -5.10 2.37 -28.31
C PHE A 2 -4.87 0.84 -28.18
N LYS A 3 -4.54 0.14 -29.28
CA LYS A 3 -4.22 -1.31 -29.25
C LYS A 3 -2.90 -1.64 -28.53
N LEU A 4 -1.89 -0.78 -28.63
CA LEU A 4 -0.63 -0.94 -27.90
C LEU A 4 -0.85 -0.74 -26.40
N PHE A 5 -1.63 0.29 -26.05
CA PHE A 5 -2.03 0.58 -24.69
C PHE A 5 -2.90 -0.53 -24.07
N LEU A 6 -3.81 -1.16 -24.83
CA LEU A 6 -4.59 -2.31 -24.37
C LEU A 6 -3.73 -3.56 -24.13
N LYS A 7 -2.74 -3.83 -24.98
CA LYS A 7 -1.80 -4.95 -24.80
C LYS A 7 -0.91 -4.74 -23.58
N ASP A 8 -0.39 -3.53 -23.39
CA ASP A 8 0.41 -3.17 -22.21
C ASP A 8 -0.44 -3.14 -20.93
N SER A 9 -1.70 -2.69 -21.01
CA SER A 9 -2.66 -2.72 -19.89
C SER A 9 -3.06 -4.14 -19.50
N PHE A 10 -3.18 -5.06 -20.46
CA PHE A 10 -3.49 -6.47 -20.17
C PHE A 10 -2.30 -7.19 -19.54
N ALA A 11 -1.09 -7.03 -20.09
CA ALA A 11 0.12 -7.58 -19.47
C ALA A 11 0.32 -7.02 -18.05
N TYR A 12 -0.03 -5.75 -17.85
CA TYR A 12 0.01 -5.11 -16.55
C TYR A 12 -1.04 -5.67 -15.57
N PHE A 13 -2.28 -5.86 -16.04
CA PHE A 13 -3.34 -6.53 -15.30
C PHE A 13 -2.91 -7.92 -14.83
N VAL A 14 -2.38 -8.75 -15.74
CA VAL A 14 -1.88 -10.10 -15.44
C VAL A 14 -0.77 -10.04 -14.39
N THR A 15 0.16 -9.10 -14.51
CA THR A 15 1.26 -8.93 -13.54
C THR A 15 0.73 -8.63 -12.14
N LYS A 16 -0.22 -7.70 -12.02
CA LYS A 16 -0.82 -7.34 -10.73
C LYS A 16 -1.69 -8.45 -10.16
N ALA A 17 -2.39 -9.20 -11.01
CA ALA A 17 -3.14 -10.38 -10.62
C ALA A 17 -2.21 -11.47 -10.05
N LEU A 18 -1.08 -11.75 -10.70
CA LEU A 18 -0.08 -12.71 -10.22
C LEU A 18 0.48 -12.33 -8.84
N VAL A 19 0.80 -11.06 -8.62
CA VAL A 19 1.24 -10.56 -7.31
C VAL A 19 0.14 -10.74 -6.25
N SER A 20 -1.12 -10.50 -6.61
CA SER A 20 -2.26 -10.70 -5.71
C SER A 20 -2.45 -12.17 -5.36
N LEU A 21 -2.26 -13.10 -6.30
CA LEU A 21 -2.27 -14.54 -6.04
C LEU A 21 -1.13 -14.99 -5.14
N THR A 22 0.06 -14.37 -5.26
CA THR A 22 1.19 -14.65 -4.35
C THR A 22 0.82 -14.31 -2.91
N TRP A 23 0.05 -13.26 -2.66
CA TRP A 23 -0.44 -12.94 -1.31
C TRP A 23 -1.37 -14.01 -0.73
N VAL A 24 -2.29 -14.53 -1.52
CA VAL A 24 -3.16 -15.64 -1.09
C VAL A 24 -2.33 -16.88 -0.78
N ALA A 25 -1.33 -17.19 -1.61
CA ALA A 25 -0.41 -18.29 -1.38
C ALA A 25 0.42 -18.10 -0.10
N ILE A 26 0.89 -16.88 0.17
CA ILE A 26 1.60 -16.53 1.42
C ILE A 26 0.73 -16.85 2.63
N VAL A 27 -0.53 -16.40 2.65
CA VAL A 27 -1.44 -16.67 3.77
C VAL A 27 -1.68 -18.18 3.91
N PHE A 28 -1.96 -18.87 2.81
CA PHE A 28 -2.22 -20.31 2.82
C PHE A 28 -1.04 -21.14 3.35
N VAL A 29 0.18 -20.83 2.93
CA VAL A 29 1.37 -21.55 3.41
C VAL A 29 1.68 -21.15 4.84
N PHE A 30 1.78 -19.86 5.15
CA PHE A 30 2.27 -19.43 6.46
C PHE A 30 1.33 -19.84 7.60
N THR A 31 0.01 -19.86 7.38
CA THR A 31 -0.95 -20.33 8.39
C THR A 31 -0.95 -21.85 8.61
N LYS A 32 -0.29 -22.63 7.74
CA LYS A 32 -0.08 -24.07 7.95
C LYS A 32 1.18 -24.37 8.76
N PHE A 33 2.21 -23.53 8.65
CA PHE A 33 3.50 -23.73 9.31
C PHE A 33 3.61 -22.96 10.63
N LEU A 34 2.86 -21.86 10.81
CA LEU A 34 2.93 -21.01 12.00
C LEU A 34 1.69 -21.16 12.87
N THR A 35 1.89 -20.98 14.18
CA THR A 35 0.80 -20.74 15.13
C THR A 35 0.23 -19.31 14.98
N PRO A 36 -1.00 -19.04 15.45
CA PRO A 36 -1.56 -17.69 15.41
C PRO A 36 -0.70 -16.62 16.09
N GLU A 37 -0.05 -16.93 17.21
CA GLU A 37 0.85 -16.01 17.92
C GLU A 37 2.13 -15.69 17.13
N GLU A 38 2.71 -16.69 16.46
CA GLU A 38 3.85 -16.52 15.57
C GLU A 38 3.46 -15.70 14.33
N TYR A 39 2.30 -16.00 13.73
CA TYR A 39 1.78 -15.25 12.60
C TYR A 39 1.47 -13.79 12.97
N SER A 40 0.95 -13.55 14.16
CA SER A 40 0.75 -12.22 14.75
C SER A 40 2.06 -11.45 14.88
N SER A 41 3.12 -12.13 15.33
CA SER A 41 4.46 -11.55 15.43
C SER A 41 5.08 -11.28 14.06
N TYR A 42 4.94 -12.20 13.12
CA TYR A 42 5.31 -12.00 11.72
C TYR A 42 4.59 -10.78 11.10
N SER A 43 3.25 -10.74 11.20
CA SER A 43 2.43 -9.71 10.58
C SER A 43 2.79 -8.32 11.09
N VAL A 44 2.83 -8.13 12.41
CA VAL A 44 3.09 -6.81 13.01
C VAL A 44 4.50 -6.31 12.71
N VAL A 45 5.52 -7.18 12.74
CA VAL A 45 6.88 -6.77 12.36
C VAL A 45 6.96 -6.43 10.88
N MET A 46 6.33 -7.22 10.00
CA MET A 46 6.30 -6.93 8.56
C MET A 46 5.58 -5.62 8.24
N ILE A 47 4.43 -5.37 8.88
CA ILE A 47 3.67 -4.12 8.75
C ILE A 47 4.54 -2.94 9.22
N PHE A 48 5.23 -3.09 10.36
CA PHE A 48 6.11 -2.05 10.87
C PHE A 48 7.25 -1.72 9.87
N CYS A 49 7.92 -2.74 9.34
CA CYS A 49 8.94 -2.58 8.29
C CYS A 49 8.38 -1.89 7.04
N GLN A 50 7.18 -2.26 6.60
CA GLN A 50 6.52 -1.64 5.44
C GLN A 50 6.13 -0.19 5.70
N LEU A 51 5.56 0.10 6.88
CA LEU A 51 5.14 1.45 7.27
C LEU A 51 6.33 2.42 7.25
N ILE A 52 7.46 2.03 7.85
CA ILE A 52 8.67 2.86 7.87
C ILE A 52 9.25 3.02 6.46
N SER A 53 9.46 1.91 5.74
CA SER A 53 10.10 1.95 4.41
C SER A 53 9.25 2.72 3.37
N VAL A 54 7.92 2.56 3.37
CA VAL A 54 7.04 3.26 2.43
C VAL A 54 6.93 4.73 2.78
N SER A 55 6.66 5.05 4.05
CA SER A 55 6.47 6.45 4.47
C SER A 55 7.72 7.26 4.17
N VAL A 56 8.89 6.80 4.64
CA VAL A 56 10.15 7.55 4.55
C VAL A 56 10.71 7.62 3.11
N ASN A 57 10.26 6.80 2.16
CA ASN A 57 10.70 6.92 0.75
C ASN A 57 9.67 7.56 -0.18
N SER A 58 8.38 7.57 0.18
CA SER A 58 7.30 8.09 -0.66
C SER A 58 7.50 9.56 -1.06
N TRP A 59 8.00 10.39 -0.15
CA TRP A 59 8.24 11.82 -0.40
C TRP A 59 9.36 12.05 -1.43
N ILE A 60 10.44 11.27 -1.36
CA ILE A 60 11.52 11.28 -2.35
C ILE A 60 10.97 10.86 -3.70
N ALA A 61 10.29 9.71 -3.75
CA ALA A 61 9.76 9.18 -5.00
C ALA A 61 8.83 10.16 -5.72
N ALA A 62 7.93 10.82 -4.97
CA ALA A 62 7.05 11.83 -5.52
C ALA A 62 7.79 13.08 -6.01
N GLY A 63 8.77 13.58 -5.23
CA GLY A 63 9.59 14.72 -5.62
C GLY A 63 10.42 14.47 -6.87
N LEU A 64 11.02 13.27 -7.00
CA LEU A 64 11.75 12.91 -8.22
C LEU A 64 10.81 12.83 -9.42
N LEU A 65 9.67 12.15 -9.31
CA LEU A 65 8.75 12.01 -10.44
C LEU A 65 8.22 13.36 -10.96
N ARG A 66 7.99 14.33 -10.06
CA ARG A 66 7.52 15.67 -10.44
C ARG A 66 8.62 16.55 -11.01
N TYR A 67 9.78 16.63 -10.37
CA TYR A 67 10.81 17.63 -10.70
C TYR A 67 11.90 17.13 -11.63
N TYR A 68 12.02 15.82 -11.87
CA TYR A 68 13.04 15.30 -12.80
C TYR A 68 12.97 15.90 -14.22
N PRO A 69 11.78 16.06 -14.83
CA PRO A 69 11.69 16.72 -16.14
C PRO A 69 12.09 18.20 -16.11
N THR A 70 11.83 18.90 -15.00
CA THR A 70 12.08 20.34 -14.85
C THR A 70 13.58 20.67 -14.75
N TYR A 71 14.39 19.76 -14.23
CA TYR A 71 15.82 19.96 -13.98
C TYR A 71 16.72 19.31 -15.05
N GLU A 72 16.26 19.21 -16.29
CA GLU A 72 17.02 18.58 -17.37
C GLU A 72 18.36 19.30 -17.65
N THR A 73 18.39 20.63 -17.54
CA THR A 73 19.60 21.46 -17.73
C THR A 73 20.56 21.46 -16.53
N GLN A 74 20.07 21.10 -15.33
CA GLN A 74 20.86 21.02 -14.08
C GLN A 74 20.90 19.59 -13.52
N ARG A 75 20.89 18.60 -14.42
CA ARG A 75 20.66 17.19 -14.10
C ARG A 75 21.66 16.62 -13.10
N GLU A 76 22.90 17.09 -13.15
CA GLU A 76 23.95 16.67 -12.24
C GLU A 76 23.67 17.14 -10.81
N SER A 77 23.47 18.45 -10.59
CA SER A 77 23.15 19.02 -9.27
C SER A 77 21.86 18.43 -8.68
N PHE A 78 20.85 18.19 -9.53
CA PHE A 78 19.62 17.51 -9.12
C PHE A 78 19.88 16.08 -8.65
N THR A 79 20.61 15.29 -9.44
CA THR A 79 20.93 13.89 -9.12
C THR A 79 21.78 13.78 -7.86
N GLN A 80 22.73 14.69 -7.65
CA GLN A 80 23.58 14.76 -6.46
C GLN A 80 22.76 15.09 -5.21
N THR A 81 21.87 16.09 -5.31
CA THR A 81 20.94 16.44 -4.22
C THR A 81 20.01 15.27 -3.88
N VAL A 82 19.47 14.58 -4.88
CA VAL A 82 18.62 13.40 -4.68
C VAL A 82 19.37 12.24 -4.01
N LYS A 83 20.62 11.97 -4.41
CA LYS A 83 21.48 10.95 -3.77
C LYS A 83 21.72 11.29 -2.30
N PHE A 84 22.02 12.54 -1.99
CA PHE A 84 22.19 13.01 -0.61
C PHE A 84 20.89 12.82 0.21
N LEU A 85 19.74 13.27 -0.32
CA LEU A 85 18.45 13.09 0.34
C LEU A 85 18.09 11.60 0.54
N SER A 86 18.46 10.74 -0.41
CA SER A 86 18.28 9.28 -0.30
C SER A 86 19.18 8.65 0.77
N LEU A 87 20.40 9.15 0.94
CA LEU A 87 21.27 8.70 2.05
C LEU A 87 20.70 9.14 3.41
N VAL A 88 20.21 10.38 3.50
CA VAL A 88 19.53 10.87 4.71
C VAL A 88 18.28 10.04 5.00
N SER A 89 17.47 9.71 3.98
CA SER A 89 16.28 8.88 4.18
C SER A 89 16.62 7.47 4.65
N LEU A 90 17.69 6.85 4.15
CA LEU A 90 18.17 5.55 4.63
C LEU A 90 18.63 5.62 6.10
N GLY A 91 19.32 6.68 6.49
CA GLY A 91 19.69 6.93 7.89
C GLY A 91 18.45 7.08 8.79
N LEU A 92 17.44 7.84 8.34
CA LEU A 92 16.17 7.99 9.05
C LEU A 92 15.40 6.67 9.14
N VAL A 93 15.37 5.86 8.08
CA VAL A 93 14.78 4.52 8.09
C VAL A 93 15.48 3.65 9.12
N PHE A 94 16.80 3.61 9.12
CA PHE A 94 17.56 2.80 10.08
C PHE A 94 17.25 3.21 11.52
N LEU A 95 17.35 4.51 11.84
CA LEU A 95 17.11 5.03 13.19
C LEU A 95 15.66 4.83 13.64
N SER A 96 14.68 5.16 12.78
CA SER A 96 13.25 4.99 13.12
C SER A 96 12.87 3.52 13.29
N THR A 97 13.43 2.62 12.48
CA THR A 97 13.19 1.18 12.62
C THR A 97 13.80 0.65 13.91
N LEU A 98 15.05 1.03 14.21
CA LEU A 98 15.74 0.62 15.43
C LEU A 98 14.98 1.09 16.69
N VAL A 99 14.69 2.40 16.77
CA VAL A 99 13.97 2.97 17.92
C VAL A 99 12.57 2.38 18.04
N GLY A 100 11.83 2.28 16.93
CA GLY A 100 10.46 1.77 16.96
C GLY A 100 10.39 0.28 17.34
N LEU A 101 11.29 -0.57 16.84
CA LEU A 101 11.34 -1.97 17.26
C LEU A 101 11.71 -2.11 18.74
N LEU A 102 12.62 -1.30 19.26
CA LEU A 102 12.94 -1.28 20.70
C LEU A 102 11.73 -0.86 21.54
N LEU A 103 10.92 0.10 21.07
CA LEU A 103 9.66 0.46 21.72
C LEU A 103 8.64 -0.68 21.66
N LEU A 104 8.48 -1.35 20.52
CA LEU A 104 7.57 -2.49 20.39
C LEU A 104 7.95 -3.66 21.31
N VAL A 105 9.24 -3.90 21.52
CA VAL A 105 9.73 -4.87 22.52
C VAL A 105 9.41 -4.41 23.94
N LYS A 106 9.65 -3.12 24.25
CA LYS A 106 9.35 -2.54 25.57
C LYS A 106 7.87 -2.68 25.94
N PHE A 107 6.96 -2.48 24.98
CA PHE A 107 5.53 -2.62 25.16
C PHE A 107 5.01 -4.06 24.99
N HIS A 108 5.89 -5.06 24.93
CA HIS A 108 5.53 -6.48 24.78
C HIS A 108 4.70 -6.79 23.52
N ILE A 109 4.74 -5.89 22.51
CA ILE A 109 4.05 -6.07 21.23
C ILE A 109 4.83 -7.06 20.35
N VAL A 110 6.16 -7.10 20.45
CA VAL A 110 7.03 -8.00 19.68
C VAL A 110 7.93 -8.78 20.64
N SER A 111 8.20 -10.05 20.31
CA SER A 111 9.14 -10.89 21.07
C SER A 111 10.53 -10.26 21.15
N ASN A 112 11.21 -10.41 22.29
CA ASN A 112 12.58 -9.93 22.50
C ASN A 112 13.65 -10.84 21.85
N SER A 113 13.43 -11.25 20.59
CA SER A 113 14.40 -12.02 19.82
C SER A 113 15.40 -11.06 19.16
N LYS A 114 16.64 -11.02 19.67
CA LYS A 114 17.70 -10.17 19.13
C LYS A 114 17.93 -10.39 17.63
N TYR A 115 17.89 -11.65 17.18
CA TYR A 115 18.05 -12.00 15.77
C TYR A 115 16.94 -11.43 14.90
N LEU A 116 15.68 -11.56 15.33
CA LEU A 116 14.53 -11.02 14.60
C LEU A 116 14.64 -9.51 14.44
N LEU A 117 15.05 -8.78 15.50
CA LEU A 117 15.20 -7.33 15.46
C LEU A 117 16.28 -6.89 14.46
N ILE A 118 17.45 -7.53 14.49
CA ILE A 118 18.55 -7.23 13.57
C ILE A 118 18.13 -7.47 12.12
N ILE A 119 17.50 -8.60 11.85
CA ILE A 119 17.04 -8.97 10.51
C ILE A 119 15.92 -8.02 10.05
N ALA A 120 15.01 -7.62 10.92
CA ALA A 120 13.94 -6.67 10.60
C ALA A 120 14.48 -5.27 10.26
N VAL A 121 15.50 -4.78 10.99
CA VAL A 121 16.19 -3.53 10.66
C VAL A 121 16.87 -3.63 9.29
N ALA A 122 17.64 -4.70 9.06
CA ALA A 122 18.31 -4.93 7.78
C ALA A 122 17.29 -5.02 6.63
N LEU A 123 16.20 -5.75 6.83
CA LEU A 123 15.13 -5.91 5.86
C LEU A 123 14.49 -4.55 5.52
N THR A 124 14.19 -3.71 6.51
CA THR A 124 13.56 -2.41 6.29
C THR A 124 14.45 -1.47 5.48
N VAL A 125 15.76 -1.50 5.74
CA VAL A 125 16.75 -0.76 4.94
C VAL A 125 16.78 -1.30 3.51
N MET A 126 16.81 -2.62 3.31
CA MET A 126 16.81 -3.22 1.97
C MET A 126 15.53 -2.94 1.19
N MET A 127 14.36 -2.98 1.84
CA MET A 127 13.08 -2.56 1.25
C MET A 127 13.13 -1.09 0.80
N SER A 128 13.78 -0.23 1.57
CA SER A 128 13.95 1.19 1.25
C SER A 128 14.86 1.41 0.04
N VAL A 129 16.01 0.73 0.01
CA VAL A 129 16.93 0.75 -1.15
C VAL A 129 16.21 0.24 -2.40
N TYR A 130 15.47 -0.86 -2.29
CA TYR A 130 14.66 -1.41 -3.38
C TYR A 130 13.66 -0.39 -3.93
N GLN A 131 12.92 0.34 -3.07
CA GLN A 131 11.97 1.37 -3.51
C GLN A 131 12.66 2.52 -4.27
N LEU A 132 13.83 2.96 -3.83
CA LEU A 132 14.61 3.99 -4.53
C LEU A 132 15.07 3.53 -5.91
N ILE A 133 15.51 2.27 -6.04
CA ILE A 133 15.89 1.66 -7.32
C ILE A 133 14.67 1.58 -8.26
N VAL A 134 13.54 1.10 -7.77
CA VAL A 134 12.30 1.04 -8.56
C VAL A 134 11.89 2.43 -9.03
N THR A 135 12.01 3.44 -8.16
CA THR A 135 11.72 4.84 -8.50
C THR A 135 12.64 5.36 -9.61
N LYS A 136 13.95 5.04 -9.57
CA LYS A 136 14.90 5.38 -10.65
C LYS A 136 14.41 4.86 -12.01
N PHE A 137 13.96 3.60 -12.08
CA PHE A 137 13.45 3.03 -13.32
C PHE A 137 12.12 3.66 -13.78
N ARG A 138 11.24 4.05 -12.84
CA ARG A 138 10.00 4.78 -13.17
C ARG A 138 10.29 6.09 -13.88
N ILE A 139 11.27 6.85 -13.37
CA ILE A 139 11.65 8.14 -13.94
C ILE A 139 12.31 7.99 -15.33
N GLN A 140 13.08 6.92 -15.52
CA GLN A 140 13.62 6.56 -16.84
C GLN A 140 12.56 6.02 -17.82
N ARG A 141 11.28 5.99 -17.42
CA ARG A 141 10.15 5.42 -18.19
C ARG A 141 10.36 3.96 -18.59
N LYS A 142 11.22 3.22 -17.88
CA LYS A 142 11.46 1.78 -18.08
C LYS A 142 10.36 0.95 -17.38
N LEU A 143 9.11 1.19 -17.75
CA LEU A 143 7.94 0.59 -17.08
C LEU A 143 7.97 -0.94 -17.09
N LYS A 144 8.43 -1.56 -18.18
CA LYS A 144 8.61 -3.03 -18.25
C LYS A 144 9.51 -3.56 -17.14
N MET A 145 10.64 -2.91 -16.89
CA MET A 145 11.58 -3.30 -15.82
C MET A 145 10.97 -3.09 -14.43
N VAL A 146 10.26 -1.97 -14.23
CA VAL A 146 9.51 -1.71 -12.98
C VAL A 146 8.51 -2.83 -12.71
N PHE A 147 7.77 -3.26 -13.73
CA PHE A 147 6.75 -4.30 -13.57
C PHE A 147 7.37 -5.67 -13.32
N SER A 148 8.39 -6.06 -14.08
CA SER A 148 9.10 -7.32 -13.86
C SER A 148 9.68 -7.41 -12.46
N ILE A 149 10.31 -6.33 -11.97
CA ILE A 149 10.91 -6.31 -10.63
C ILE A 149 9.84 -6.38 -9.52
N ASN A 150 8.71 -5.67 -9.66
CA ASN A 150 7.62 -5.71 -8.69
C ASN A 150 6.84 -7.03 -8.71
N ALA A 151 6.95 -7.82 -9.78
CA ALA A 151 6.36 -9.16 -9.87
C ALA A 151 7.31 -10.23 -9.31
N ALA A 152 8.56 -10.20 -9.76
CA ALA A 152 9.54 -11.23 -9.44
C ALA A 152 10.03 -11.17 -8.00
N GLN A 153 10.12 -9.97 -7.40
CA GLN A 153 10.61 -9.84 -6.03
C GLN A 153 9.70 -10.51 -4.98
N PRO A 154 8.38 -10.25 -4.94
CA PRO A 154 7.49 -10.95 -4.01
C PRO A 154 7.47 -12.46 -4.20
N ILE A 155 7.55 -12.94 -5.44
CA ILE A 155 7.57 -14.37 -5.78
C ILE A 155 8.85 -15.02 -5.25
N LEU A 156 10.02 -14.41 -5.51
CA LEU A 156 11.30 -14.92 -4.99
C LEU A 156 11.34 -14.86 -3.46
N GLY A 157 10.84 -13.78 -2.87
CA GLY A 157 10.74 -13.62 -1.41
C GLY A 157 9.88 -14.71 -0.78
N PHE A 158 8.73 -15.00 -1.38
CA PHE A 158 7.87 -16.10 -0.95
C PHE A 158 8.54 -17.48 -1.11
N ALA A 159 9.19 -17.74 -2.23
CA ALA A 159 9.88 -19.00 -2.48
C ALA A 159 11.01 -19.25 -1.46
N LEU A 160 11.85 -18.24 -1.20
CA LEU A 160 12.90 -18.33 -0.19
C LEU A 160 12.33 -18.41 1.23
N ALA A 161 11.28 -17.67 1.54
CA ALA A 161 10.60 -17.79 2.84
C ALA A 161 10.04 -19.19 3.07
N CYS A 162 9.44 -19.80 2.04
CA CYS A 162 9.04 -21.21 2.10
C CYS A 162 10.26 -22.08 2.38
N MET A 163 11.33 -21.99 1.59
CA MET A 163 12.55 -22.78 1.79
C MET A 163 13.04 -22.76 3.25
N PHE A 164 13.09 -21.59 3.90
CA PHE A 164 13.48 -21.50 5.32
C PHE A 164 12.43 -22.04 6.31
N LEU A 165 11.14 -21.97 5.98
CA LEU A 165 10.10 -22.62 6.77
C LEU A 165 10.22 -24.15 6.73
N TRP A 166 10.58 -24.72 5.58
CA TRP A 166 10.86 -26.16 5.45
C TRP A 166 12.11 -26.60 6.22
N LEU A 167 12.97 -25.66 6.62
CA LEU A 167 14.15 -25.89 7.46
C LEU A 167 13.88 -25.58 8.94
N ASP A 168 12.61 -25.52 9.36
CA ASP A 168 12.16 -25.26 10.74
C ASP A 168 12.74 -23.99 11.38
N SER A 169 13.07 -22.99 10.57
CA SER A 169 13.64 -21.71 11.04
C SER A 169 12.57 -20.71 11.56
N GLY A 170 11.30 -21.13 11.61
CA GLY A 170 10.16 -20.37 12.10
C GLY A 170 10.02 -18.98 11.45
N VAL A 171 9.55 -18.00 12.24
CA VAL A 171 9.37 -16.60 11.79
C VAL A 171 10.68 -15.97 11.33
N VAL A 172 11.80 -16.26 11.99
CA VAL A 172 13.12 -15.72 11.62
C VAL A 172 13.50 -16.15 10.20
N GLY A 173 13.23 -17.40 9.83
CA GLY A 173 13.43 -17.94 8.50
C GLY A 173 12.68 -17.17 7.40
N ILE A 174 11.43 -16.77 7.67
CA ILE A 174 10.63 -15.97 6.74
C ILE A 174 11.33 -14.62 6.45
N PHE A 175 11.78 -13.93 7.50
CA PHE A 175 12.45 -12.64 7.38
C PHE A 175 13.80 -12.76 6.65
N LEU A 176 14.55 -13.84 6.89
CA LEU A 176 15.78 -14.14 6.15
C LEU A 176 15.50 -14.37 4.65
N GLY A 177 14.43 -15.11 4.33
CA GLY A 177 14.02 -15.34 2.94
C GLY A 177 13.69 -14.04 2.20
N TYR A 178 12.95 -13.13 2.84
CA TYR A 178 12.69 -11.81 2.28
C TYR A 178 13.95 -10.95 2.17
N LEU A 179 14.81 -10.94 3.21
CA LEU A 179 16.06 -10.19 3.20
C LEU A 179 16.98 -10.64 2.06
N LEU A 180 17.14 -11.95 1.88
CA LEU A 180 17.91 -12.52 0.77
C LEU A 180 17.30 -12.17 -0.59
N SER A 181 15.97 -12.25 -0.73
CA SER A 181 15.29 -11.84 -1.96
C SER A 181 15.58 -10.39 -2.33
N TYR A 182 15.40 -9.44 -1.39
CA TYR A 182 15.73 -8.04 -1.66
C TYR A 182 17.21 -7.85 -1.99
N SER A 183 18.11 -8.54 -1.28
CA SER A 183 19.56 -8.44 -1.49
C SER A 183 19.96 -8.94 -2.88
N ILE A 184 19.40 -10.05 -3.34
CA ILE A 184 19.61 -10.59 -4.70
C ILE A 184 19.15 -9.57 -5.75
N PHE A 185 17.94 -9.01 -5.60
CA PHE A 185 17.45 -8.01 -6.55
C PHE A 185 18.31 -6.75 -6.59
N ILE A 186 18.77 -6.27 -5.43
CA ILE A 186 19.65 -5.10 -5.35
C ILE A 186 21.00 -5.42 -6.01
N PHE A 187 21.56 -6.61 -5.79
CA PHE A 187 22.85 -7.03 -6.37
C PHE A 187 22.78 -7.22 -7.89
N LEU A 188 21.70 -7.78 -8.42
CA LEU A 188 21.49 -7.98 -9.86
C LEU A 188 21.30 -6.66 -10.62
N ILE A 189 20.97 -5.58 -9.93
CA ILE A 189 20.76 -4.27 -10.55
C ILE A 189 22.08 -3.51 -10.51
N ASP A 190 22.65 -3.29 -11.69
CA ASP A 190 23.90 -2.54 -11.83
C ASP A 190 23.77 -1.12 -11.24
N PHE A 191 24.54 -0.88 -10.18
CA PHE A 191 24.79 0.46 -9.66
C PHE A 191 25.85 1.10 -10.53
N SER A 192 25.46 1.63 -11.69
CA SER A 192 26.34 2.48 -12.48
C SER A 192 26.90 3.60 -11.58
N ARG A 193 28.16 3.47 -11.16
CA ARG A 193 28.88 4.40 -10.29
C ARG A 193 29.24 5.62 -11.12
N ASN A 194 28.35 6.59 -11.23
CA ASN A 194 28.72 7.90 -11.79
C ASN A 194 28.12 9.04 -10.99
N GLY A 195 28.99 9.93 -10.52
CA GLY A 195 28.69 11.20 -9.89
C GLY A 195 28.98 11.25 -8.39
N SER A 196 29.76 12.26 -7.99
CA SER A 196 30.05 12.68 -6.60
C SER A 196 28.78 12.81 -5.75
N LEU A 197 28.88 12.61 -4.44
CA LEU A 197 27.80 12.86 -3.47
C LEU A 197 27.75 14.33 -3.00
N PHE A 198 28.74 15.14 -3.38
CA PHE A 198 29.11 16.39 -2.70
C PHE A 198 28.68 17.68 -3.41
N ASN A 199 27.47 17.73 -3.98
CA ASN A 199 26.90 19.00 -4.45
C ASN A 199 25.41 19.10 -4.07
N TYR A 200 25.19 19.36 -2.78
CA TYR A 200 23.86 19.59 -2.24
C TYR A 200 23.33 20.97 -2.65
N ASN A 201 22.20 21.00 -3.36
CA ASN A 201 21.52 22.25 -3.69
C ASN A 201 20.30 22.45 -2.78
N LYS A 202 20.40 23.40 -1.85
CA LYS A 202 19.35 23.74 -0.88
C LYS A 202 18.02 24.12 -1.54
N ALA A 203 18.05 24.81 -2.68
CA ALA A 203 16.83 25.23 -3.37
C ALA A 203 16.09 24.02 -3.98
N ILE A 204 16.84 23.07 -4.57
CA ILE A 204 16.27 21.82 -5.09
C ILE A 204 15.71 20.97 -3.93
N ALA A 205 16.48 20.82 -2.85
CA ALA A 205 16.05 20.04 -1.68
C ALA A 205 14.77 20.61 -1.05
N SER A 206 14.67 21.94 -0.90
CA SER A 206 13.48 22.61 -0.38
C SER A 206 12.24 22.37 -1.22
N LYS A 207 12.36 22.37 -2.56
CA LYS A 207 11.25 22.04 -3.46
C LYS A 207 10.81 20.57 -3.33
N ILE A 208 11.76 19.64 -3.28
CA ILE A 208 11.47 18.22 -3.10
C ILE A 208 10.76 17.98 -1.76
N LEU A 209 11.26 18.58 -0.67
CA LEU A 209 10.66 18.43 0.66
C LEU A 209 9.27 19.05 0.76
N SER A 210 9.08 20.28 0.27
CA SER A 210 7.78 20.96 0.35
C SER A 210 6.66 20.23 -0.41
N TYR A 211 6.99 19.58 -1.53
CA TYR A 211 6.05 18.72 -2.25
C TYR A 211 5.91 17.32 -1.63
N GLY A 212 7.01 16.76 -1.15
CA GLY A 212 7.05 15.39 -0.64
C GLY A 212 6.44 15.21 0.75
N ILE A 213 6.54 16.21 1.64
CA ILE A 213 6.03 16.12 3.02
C ILE A 213 4.52 15.85 3.10
N PRO A 214 3.64 16.55 2.34
CA PRO A 214 2.22 16.20 2.31
C PRO A 214 1.97 14.74 1.88
N ILE A 215 2.75 14.24 0.93
CA ILE A 215 2.63 12.86 0.43
C ILE A 215 3.10 11.85 1.48
N PHE A 216 4.16 12.17 2.23
CA PHE A 216 4.56 11.39 3.40
C PHE A 216 3.40 11.23 4.38
N PHE A 217 2.73 12.33 4.76
CA PHE A 217 1.62 12.28 5.72
C PHE A 217 0.40 11.54 5.19
N ILE A 218 0.06 11.69 3.90
CA ILE A 218 -1.01 10.91 3.27
C ILE A 218 -0.71 9.41 3.41
N ASN A 219 0.51 8.97 3.04
CA ASN A 219 0.89 7.56 3.14
C ASN A 219 0.92 7.09 4.59
N LEU A 220 1.44 7.90 5.52
CA LEU A 220 1.48 7.56 6.94
C LEU A 220 0.06 7.34 7.50
N PHE A 221 -0.86 8.29 7.27
CA PHE A 221 -2.23 8.17 7.76
C PHE A 221 -3.00 7.02 7.10
N MET A 222 -2.75 6.76 5.81
CA MET A 222 -3.29 5.59 5.13
C MET A 222 -2.79 4.29 5.79
N GLN A 223 -1.49 4.16 6.07
CA GLN A 223 -0.93 2.95 6.69
C GLN A 223 -1.44 2.76 8.13
N LEU A 224 -1.54 3.85 8.90
CA LEU A 224 -2.12 3.81 10.25
C LEU A 224 -3.58 3.39 10.21
N LEU A 225 -4.37 3.93 9.28
CA LEU A 225 -5.76 3.54 9.10
C LEU A 225 -5.91 2.05 8.74
N MET A 226 -4.99 1.51 7.94
CA MET A 226 -5.07 0.12 7.48
C MET A 226 -4.60 -0.92 8.51
N TYR A 227 -3.70 -0.55 9.41
CA TYR A 227 -2.97 -1.55 10.21
C TYR A 227 -2.81 -1.21 11.70
N SER A 228 -3.26 -0.04 12.17
CA SER A 228 -3.09 0.33 13.59
C SER A 228 -3.82 -0.62 14.54
N ASP A 229 -4.97 -1.14 14.13
CA ASP A 229 -5.74 -2.17 14.84
C ASP A 229 -4.92 -3.39 15.24
N GLN A 230 -4.05 -3.91 14.38
CA GLN A 230 -3.19 -5.05 14.69
C GLN A 230 -2.16 -4.74 15.78
N PHE A 231 -1.62 -3.51 15.80
CA PHE A 231 -0.75 -3.07 16.90
C PHE A 231 -1.53 -2.93 18.21
N ILE A 232 -2.74 -2.38 18.15
CA ILE A 232 -3.58 -2.15 19.33
C ILE A 232 -4.07 -3.47 19.94
N LEU A 233 -4.45 -4.47 19.12
CA LEU A 233 -4.77 -5.83 19.60
C LEU A 233 -3.62 -6.43 20.41
N LYS A 234 -2.38 -6.34 19.89
CA LYS A 234 -1.21 -6.84 20.62
C LYS A 234 -0.85 -6.00 21.84
N PHE A 235 -1.08 -4.69 21.81
CA PHE A 235 -0.88 -3.82 22.97
C PHE A 235 -1.77 -4.23 24.16
N TYR A 236 -2.99 -4.70 23.90
CA TYR A 236 -3.88 -5.28 24.92
C TYR A 236 -3.57 -6.75 25.27
N GLY A 237 -2.47 -7.32 24.78
CA GLY A 237 -2.08 -8.71 25.05
C GLY A 237 -2.83 -9.77 24.25
N LEU A 238 -3.64 -9.37 23.26
CA LEU A 238 -4.45 -10.28 22.43
C LEU A 238 -3.63 -10.87 21.27
N HIS A 239 -2.53 -11.55 21.59
CA HIS A 239 -1.58 -12.06 20.59
C HIS A 239 -2.18 -13.10 19.65
N TYR A 240 -2.92 -14.06 20.20
CA TYR A 240 -3.61 -15.12 19.45
C TYR A 240 -4.68 -14.52 18.52
N GLU A 241 -5.57 -13.68 19.06
CA GLU A 241 -6.61 -13.00 18.27
C GLU A 241 -6.02 -12.10 17.18
N ALA A 242 -4.92 -11.39 17.45
CA ALA A 242 -4.23 -10.60 16.43
C ALA A 242 -3.72 -11.46 15.26
N GLY A 243 -3.36 -12.73 15.52
CA GLY A 243 -2.99 -13.71 14.51
C GLY A 243 -4.16 -14.15 13.65
N LEU A 244 -5.27 -14.51 14.31
CA LEU A 244 -6.54 -14.83 13.64
C LEU A 244 -7.00 -13.65 12.77
N TYR A 245 -6.92 -12.45 13.33
CA TYR A 245 -7.30 -11.20 12.68
C TYR A 245 -6.44 -10.95 11.45
N ALA A 246 -5.12 -10.93 11.59
CA ALA A 246 -4.20 -10.63 10.49
C ALA A 246 -4.37 -11.56 9.28
N ALA A 247 -4.56 -12.86 9.53
CA ALA A 247 -4.74 -13.86 8.47
C ALA A 247 -6.06 -13.67 7.72
N ASN A 248 -7.18 -13.56 8.44
CA ASN A 248 -8.51 -13.42 7.85
C ASN A 248 -8.71 -12.03 7.23
N TYR A 249 -8.16 -10.98 7.85
CA TYR A 249 -8.14 -9.61 7.31
C TYR A 249 -7.43 -9.57 5.96
N SER A 250 -6.24 -10.18 5.87
CA SER A 250 -5.44 -10.19 4.64
C SER A 250 -6.17 -10.81 3.46
N ILE A 251 -6.98 -11.85 3.67
CA ILE A 251 -7.74 -12.48 2.59
C ILE A 251 -8.87 -11.55 2.15
N ALA A 252 -9.70 -11.09 3.09
CA ALA A 252 -10.86 -10.26 2.79
C ALA A 252 -10.47 -8.92 2.14
N GLU A 253 -9.51 -8.21 2.75
CA GLU A 253 -9.10 -6.89 2.30
C GLU A 253 -8.37 -6.95 0.96
N LYS A 254 -7.35 -7.80 0.82
CA LYS A 254 -6.55 -7.85 -0.40
C LYS A 254 -7.36 -8.38 -1.59
N SER A 255 -8.27 -9.34 -1.40
CA SER A 255 -9.09 -9.86 -2.50
C SER A 255 -9.99 -8.79 -3.11
N ILE A 256 -10.58 -7.90 -2.30
CA ILE A 256 -11.48 -6.84 -2.79
C ILE A 256 -10.69 -5.59 -3.20
N TYR A 257 -9.79 -5.12 -2.35
CA TYR A 257 -9.06 -3.88 -2.58
C TYR A 257 -8.08 -3.99 -3.77
N SER A 258 -7.51 -5.16 -4.04
CA SER A 258 -6.63 -5.36 -5.21
C SER A 258 -7.32 -5.05 -6.53
N ILE A 259 -8.64 -5.29 -6.66
CA ILE A 259 -9.42 -4.91 -7.85
C ILE A 259 -9.33 -3.40 -8.07
N SER A 260 -9.53 -2.60 -7.01
CA SER A 260 -9.39 -1.13 -7.07
C SER A 260 -7.97 -0.71 -7.45
N VAL A 261 -6.95 -1.34 -6.86
CA VAL A 261 -5.54 -1.05 -7.16
C VAL A 261 -5.20 -1.35 -8.63
N VAL A 262 -5.63 -2.51 -9.14
CA VAL A 262 -5.42 -2.93 -10.53
C VAL A 262 -6.08 -1.96 -11.50
N ILE A 263 -7.33 -1.59 -11.24
CA ILE A 263 -8.06 -0.66 -12.10
C ILE A 263 -7.44 0.74 -12.04
N SER A 264 -7.16 1.26 -10.84
CA SER A 264 -6.60 2.60 -10.64
C SER A 264 -5.24 2.74 -11.31
N SER A 265 -4.40 1.71 -11.22
CA SER A 265 -3.08 1.76 -11.83
C SER A 265 -3.06 1.72 -13.36
N ALA A 266 -4.09 1.13 -14.00
CA ALA A 266 -4.31 1.26 -15.44
C ALA A 266 -4.94 2.62 -15.83
N LEU A 267 -5.80 3.15 -14.96
CA LEU A 267 -6.59 4.35 -15.19
C LEU A 267 -5.79 5.66 -15.02
N VAL A 268 -5.00 5.76 -13.95
CA VAL A 268 -4.30 6.98 -13.52
C VAL A 268 -3.52 7.64 -14.68
N PRO A 269 -2.68 6.92 -15.45
CA PRO A 269 -1.95 7.54 -16.57
C PRO A 269 -2.88 8.15 -17.64
N ILE A 270 -4.02 7.50 -17.90
CA ILE A 270 -4.99 7.95 -18.91
C ILE A 270 -5.63 9.25 -18.45
N ILE A 271 -6.11 9.29 -17.21
CA ILE A 271 -6.79 10.46 -16.68
C ILE A 271 -5.84 11.64 -16.59
N TYR A 272 -4.64 11.44 -16.06
CA TYR A 272 -3.65 12.52 -15.93
C TYR A 272 -3.33 13.12 -17.31
N SER A 273 -3.13 12.28 -18.33
CA SER A 273 -2.88 12.77 -19.69
C SER A 273 -4.07 13.55 -20.27
N ALA A 274 -5.31 13.12 -20.01
CA ALA A 274 -6.51 13.80 -20.50
C ALA A 274 -6.76 15.12 -19.76
N TRP A 275 -6.46 15.15 -18.47
CA TRP A 275 -6.52 16.37 -17.66
C TRP A 275 -5.52 17.44 -18.15
N GLU A 276 -4.28 17.04 -18.45
CA GLU A 276 -3.27 17.94 -19.01
C GLU A 276 -3.66 18.51 -20.39
N ARG A 277 -4.49 17.79 -21.16
CA ARG A 277 -5.06 18.26 -22.42
C ARG A 277 -6.31 19.13 -22.26
N GLY A 278 -6.76 19.39 -21.03
CA GLY A 278 -7.97 20.17 -20.75
C GLY A 278 -9.29 19.40 -20.99
N GLU A 279 -9.24 18.07 -21.12
CA GLU A 279 -10.41 17.23 -21.41
C GLU A 279 -11.19 16.83 -20.13
N GLU A 280 -11.58 17.81 -19.30
CA GLU A 280 -12.21 17.57 -17.97
C GLU A 280 -13.46 16.67 -18.05
N ALA A 281 -14.32 16.86 -19.06
CA ALA A 281 -15.51 16.03 -19.25
C ALA A 281 -15.16 14.56 -19.55
N THR A 282 -14.07 14.31 -20.28
CA THR A 282 -13.56 12.96 -20.59
C THR A 282 -13.02 12.31 -19.32
N VAL A 283 -12.25 13.05 -18.53
CA VAL A 283 -11.72 12.62 -17.23
C VAL A 283 -12.85 12.16 -16.30
N ILE A 284 -13.88 12.99 -16.14
CA ILE A 284 -15.05 12.67 -15.31
C ILE A 284 -15.76 11.41 -15.81
N ARG A 285 -15.95 11.28 -17.13
CA ARG A 285 -16.60 10.10 -17.73
C ARG A 285 -15.79 8.82 -17.50
N LEU A 286 -14.46 8.89 -17.61
CA LEU A 286 -13.57 7.76 -17.38
C LEU A 286 -13.61 7.31 -15.92
N VAL A 287 -13.54 8.24 -14.96
CA VAL A 287 -13.63 7.92 -13.53
C VAL A 287 -14.95 7.25 -13.18
N LYS A 288 -16.09 7.76 -13.69
CA LYS A 288 -17.40 7.10 -13.49
C LYS A 288 -17.41 5.68 -14.03
N LYS A 289 -16.92 5.49 -15.26
CA LYS A 289 -16.93 4.18 -15.91
C LYS A 289 -16.09 3.18 -15.13
N VAL A 290 -14.94 3.62 -14.63
CA VAL A 290 -14.07 2.80 -13.77
C VAL A 290 -14.70 2.53 -12.41
N PHE A 291 -15.29 3.54 -11.77
CA PHE A 291 -16.00 3.36 -10.51
C PHE A 291 -17.11 2.31 -10.65
N PHE A 292 -17.92 2.42 -11.72
CA PHE A 292 -18.94 1.41 -12.04
C PHE A 292 -18.34 0.03 -12.28
N LEU A 293 -17.24 -0.07 -13.04
CA LEU A 293 -16.54 -1.34 -13.27
C LEU A 293 -16.03 -1.96 -11.96
N PHE A 294 -15.48 -1.15 -11.06
CA PHE A 294 -15.06 -1.60 -9.74
C PHE A 294 -16.26 -2.11 -8.93
N VAL A 295 -17.36 -1.35 -8.86
CA VAL A 295 -18.56 -1.76 -8.12
C VAL A 295 -19.11 -3.08 -8.68
N VAL A 296 -19.26 -3.20 -10.00
CA VAL A 296 -19.76 -4.43 -10.64
C VAL A 296 -18.81 -5.60 -10.44
N GLY A 297 -17.49 -5.38 -10.44
CA GLY A 297 -16.50 -6.44 -10.21
C GLY A 297 -16.36 -6.86 -8.74
N ALA A 298 -16.44 -5.90 -7.82
CA ALA A 298 -16.22 -6.12 -6.39
C ALA A 298 -17.48 -6.53 -5.64
N LEU A 299 -18.67 -6.12 -6.09
CA LEU A 299 -19.94 -6.42 -5.39
C LEU A 299 -20.27 -7.93 -5.35
N PRO A 300 -20.15 -8.71 -6.44
CA PRO A 300 -20.34 -10.16 -6.37
C PRO A 300 -19.34 -10.82 -5.43
N LEU A 301 -18.08 -10.35 -5.45
CA LEU A 301 -17.05 -10.85 -4.56
C LEU A 301 -17.37 -10.53 -3.10
N LEU A 302 -17.81 -9.31 -2.80
CA LEU A 302 -18.28 -8.90 -1.48
C LEU A 302 -19.40 -9.80 -0.97
N ILE A 303 -20.41 -10.09 -1.81
CA ILE A 303 -21.51 -11.00 -1.45
C ILE A 303 -20.98 -12.40 -1.15
N ILE A 304 -20.05 -12.92 -1.95
CA ILE A 304 -19.42 -14.22 -1.71
C ILE A 304 -18.68 -14.22 -0.36
N PHE A 305 -17.91 -13.17 -0.06
CA PHE A 305 -17.18 -13.05 1.20
C PHE A 305 -18.11 -12.95 2.41
N ILE A 306 -19.24 -12.25 2.30
CA ILE A 306 -20.22 -12.13 3.38
C ILE A 306 -20.93 -13.47 3.62
N LEU A 307 -21.42 -14.13 2.56
CA LEU A 307 -22.24 -15.34 2.70
C LEU A 307 -21.41 -16.60 2.98
N PHE A 308 -20.20 -16.70 2.43
CA PHE A 308 -19.37 -17.90 2.50
C PHE A 308 -18.09 -17.70 3.33
N HIS A 309 -18.09 -16.74 4.27
CA HIS A 309 -16.90 -16.40 5.06
C HIS A 309 -16.26 -17.60 5.76
N TYR A 310 -17.05 -18.49 6.37
CA TYR A 310 -16.54 -19.72 6.99
C TYR A 310 -15.85 -20.64 5.97
N ASN A 311 -16.53 -20.93 4.85
CA ASN A 311 -16.00 -21.80 3.80
C ASN A 311 -14.70 -21.25 3.22
N LEU A 312 -14.65 -19.96 2.94
CA LEU A 312 -13.46 -19.29 2.40
C LEU A 312 -12.29 -19.36 3.37
N SER A 313 -12.50 -19.03 4.65
CA SER A 313 -11.47 -19.16 5.68
C SER A 313 -11.01 -20.61 5.82
N SER A 314 -11.93 -21.57 5.90
CA SER A 314 -11.59 -23.00 6.02
C SER A 314 -10.81 -23.57 4.82
N LEU A 315 -10.96 -22.96 3.64
CA LEU A 315 -10.27 -23.36 2.42
C LEU A 315 -8.85 -22.77 2.35
N ILE A 316 -8.69 -21.50 2.79
CA ILE A 316 -7.46 -20.72 2.56
C ILE A 316 -6.55 -20.72 3.79
N VAL A 317 -7.08 -20.56 5.01
CA VAL A 317 -6.23 -20.51 6.21
C VAL A 317 -6.08 -21.88 6.85
N GLY A 318 -4.98 -22.08 7.58
CA GLY A 318 -4.78 -23.25 8.43
C GLY A 318 -5.88 -23.38 9.49
N LYS A 319 -6.14 -24.63 9.95
CA LYS A 319 -7.24 -24.96 10.88
C LYS A 319 -7.28 -24.08 12.13
N ALA A 320 -6.11 -23.74 12.69
CA ALA A 320 -5.99 -22.89 13.88
C ALA A 320 -6.46 -21.45 13.66
N PHE A 321 -6.56 -20.99 12.40
CA PHE A 321 -6.94 -19.62 12.03
C PHE A 321 -8.41 -19.47 11.63
N VAL A 322 -9.12 -20.60 11.46
CA VAL A 322 -10.48 -20.60 10.88
C VAL A 322 -11.47 -19.86 11.77
N SER A 323 -11.30 -19.89 13.11
CA SER A 323 -12.15 -19.14 14.06
C SER A 323 -12.18 -17.63 13.80
N GLY A 324 -11.14 -17.07 13.15
CA GLY A 324 -11.13 -15.67 12.72
C GLY A 324 -12.10 -15.35 11.58
N HIS A 325 -12.78 -16.33 10.98
CA HIS A 325 -13.73 -16.11 9.87
C HIS A 325 -14.86 -15.11 10.19
N VAL A 326 -15.16 -14.88 11.46
CA VAL A 326 -16.23 -13.98 11.91
C VAL A 326 -15.98 -12.51 11.54
N ILE A 327 -14.72 -12.10 11.32
CA ILE A 327 -14.40 -10.71 10.95
C ILE A 327 -14.55 -10.45 9.44
N VAL A 328 -14.53 -11.51 8.63
CA VAL A 328 -14.44 -11.43 7.17
C VAL A 328 -15.57 -10.59 6.54
N PRO A 329 -16.85 -10.70 6.97
CA PRO A 329 -17.92 -9.84 6.45
C PRO A 329 -17.66 -8.33 6.68
N TYR A 330 -17.17 -7.95 7.85
CA TYR A 330 -16.88 -6.54 8.18
C TYR A 330 -15.68 -6.02 7.40
N VAL A 331 -14.60 -6.80 7.34
CA VAL A 331 -13.38 -6.42 6.62
C VAL A 331 -13.64 -6.32 5.11
N SER A 332 -14.38 -7.27 4.54
CA SER A 332 -14.72 -7.24 3.11
C SER A 332 -15.56 -6.02 2.73
N LEU A 333 -16.56 -5.67 3.54
CA LEU A 333 -17.34 -4.44 3.35
C LEU A 333 -16.49 -3.19 3.52
N GLY A 334 -15.60 -3.16 4.51
CA GLY A 334 -14.63 -2.08 4.69
C GLY A 334 -13.71 -1.91 3.48
N ALA A 335 -13.16 -3.01 2.96
CA ALA A 335 -12.30 -3.02 1.78
C ALA A 335 -13.02 -2.54 0.51
N PHE A 336 -14.31 -2.82 0.39
CA PHE A 336 -15.16 -2.27 -0.66
C PHE A 336 -15.24 -0.73 -0.56
N PHE A 337 -15.48 -0.18 0.65
CA PHE A 337 -15.49 1.27 0.87
C PHE A 337 -14.12 1.91 0.59
N LEU A 338 -13.03 1.27 1.04
CA LEU A 338 -11.67 1.72 0.74
C LEU A 338 -11.41 1.76 -0.77
N GLY A 339 -11.82 0.70 -1.50
CA GLY A 339 -11.68 0.63 -2.95
C GLY A 339 -12.45 1.72 -3.70
N CYS A 340 -13.66 2.04 -3.26
CA CYS A 340 -14.45 3.17 -3.75
C CYS A 340 -13.73 4.51 -3.49
N SER A 341 -13.25 4.71 -2.27
CA SER A 341 -12.56 5.94 -1.88
C SER A 341 -11.26 6.14 -2.66
N ASN A 342 -10.51 5.07 -2.92
CA ASN A 342 -9.28 5.11 -3.71
C ASN A 342 -9.54 5.70 -5.11
N ILE A 343 -10.53 5.18 -5.84
CA ILE A 343 -10.88 5.68 -7.19
C ILE A 343 -11.33 7.14 -7.14
N ILE A 344 -12.16 7.51 -6.15
CA ILE A 344 -12.66 8.89 -6.00
C ILE A 344 -11.53 9.86 -5.65
N SER A 345 -10.56 9.43 -4.84
CA SER A 345 -9.46 10.26 -4.37
C SER A 345 -8.54 10.76 -5.49
N GLU A 346 -8.45 10.02 -6.61
CA GLU A 346 -7.67 10.44 -7.79
C GLU A 346 -8.12 11.80 -8.33
N MET A 347 -9.40 12.14 -8.23
CA MET A 347 -9.91 13.46 -8.64
C MET A 347 -9.32 14.61 -7.82
N LEU A 348 -9.09 14.39 -6.51
CA LEU A 348 -8.43 15.39 -5.66
C LEU A 348 -6.95 15.48 -5.99
N THR A 349 -6.30 14.34 -6.28
CA THR A 349 -4.87 14.29 -6.63
C THR A 349 -4.61 15.01 -7.95
N ILE A 350 -5.45 14.80 -8.97
CA ILE A 350 -5.35 15.46 -10.28
C ILE A 350 -5.56 16.98 -10.17
N LYS A 351 -6.46 17.44 -9.30
CA LYS A 351 -6.63 18.88 -8.99
C LYS A 351 -5.55 19.47 -8.08
N GLU A 352 -4.48 18.73 -7.80
CA GLU A 352 -3.41 19.08 -6.87
C GLU A 352 -3.92 19.45 -5.45
N LYS A 353 -5.11 18.94 -5.05
CA LYS A 353 -5.70 19.16 -3.72
C LYS A 353 -5.26 18.09 -2.71
N THR A 354 -3.99 17.70 -2.75
CA THR A 354 -3.40 16.65 -1.89
C THR A 354 -3.54 16.97 -0.40
N LYS A 355 -3.51 18.25 -0.01
CA LYS A 355 -3.76 18.68 1.39
C LYS A 355 -5.16 18.29 1.88
N LEU A 356 -6.20 18.41 1.04
CA LEU A 356 -7.55 18.00 1.41
C LEU A 356 -7.64 16.48 1.55
N LEU A 357 -7.00 15.74 0.65
CA LEU A 357 -6.91 14.29 0.73
C LEU A 357 -6.20 13.83 2.02
N MET A 358 -5.10 14.48 2.39
CA MET A 358 -4.39 14.25 3.64
C MET A 358 -5.30 14.42 4.87
N ILE A 359 -6.12 15.48 4.90
CA ILE A 359 -7.07 15.73 5.99
C ILE A 359 -8.12 14.61 6.06
N CYS A 360 -8.61 14.12 4.92
CA CYS A 360 -9.58 13.00 4.89
C CYS A 360 -8.98 11.74 5.52
N TYR A 361 -7.75 11.37 5.15
CA TYR A 361 -7.05 10.24 5.75
C TYR A 361 -6.76 10.45 7.24
N LEU A 362 -6.38 11.66 7.65
CA LEU A 362 -6.13 11.99 9.05
C LEU A 362 -7.40 11.79 9.89
N ILE A 363 -8.54 12.31 9.46
CA ILE A 363 -9.82 12.16 10.19
C ILE A 363 -10.19 10.68 10.34
N ALA A 364 -10.10 9.91 9.25
CA ALA A 364 -10.40 8.49 9.28
C ALA A 364 -9.43 7.70 10.18
N ALA A 365 -8.13 7.99 10.10
CA ALA A 365 -7.11 7.35 10.93
C ALA A 365 -7.26 7.68 12.42
N LEU A 366 -7.55 8.93 12.77
CA LEU A 366 -7.80 9.34 14.15
C LEU A 366 -9.05 8.65 14.71
N PHE A 367 -10.14 8.62 13.94
CA PHE A 367 -11.33 7.87 14.33
C PHE A 367 -10.98 6.40 14.58
N ASN A 368 -10.26 5.77 13.65
CA ASN A 368 -9.85 4.38 13.77
C ASN A 368 -9.07 4.11 15.05
N ILE A 369 -8.00 4.86 15.28
CA ILE A 369 -7.12 4.67 16.44
C ILE A 369 -7.88 4.88 17.75
N ILE A 370 -8.62 6.00 17.87
CA ILE A 370 -9.35 6.34 19.10
C ILE A 370 -10.38 5.26 19.43
N PHE A 371 -11.22 4.88 18.45
CA PHE A 371 -12.27 3.90 18.69
C PHE A 371 -11.71 2.48 18.86
N ASN A 372 -10.56 2.15 18.26
CA ASN A 372 -9.89 0.87 18.51
C ASN A 372 -9.39 0.77 19.96
N PHE A 373 -8.78 1.83 20.51
CA PHE A 373 -8.41 1.86 21.94
C PHE A 373 -9.64 1.73 22.86
N ILE A 374 -10.81 2.19 22.43
CA ILE A 374 -12.05 2.09 23.23
C ILE A 374 -12.70 0.71 23.09
N PHE A 375 -12.82 0.14 21.89
CA PHE A 375 -13.66 -1.03 21.62
C PHE A 375 -12.91 -2.36 21.71
N ILE A 376 -11.61 -2.41 21.38
CA ILE A 376 -10.83 -3.66 21.42
C ILE A 376 -10.84 -4.32 22.81
N PRO A 377 -10.75 -3.60 23.94
CA PRO A 377 -10.79 -4.22 25.26
C PRO A 377 -12.07 -5.02 25.55
N TRP A 378 -13.19 -4.66 24.91
CA TRP A 378 -14.51 -5.25 25.17
C TRP A 378 -14.92 -6.26 24.09
N TYR A 379 -14.53 -6.02 22.85
CA TYR A 379 -14.99 -6.78 21.67
C TYR A 379 -13.88 -7.46 20.88
N GLY A 380 -12.62 -7.35 21.33
CA GLY A 380 -11.45 -7.99 20.72
C GLY A 380 -11.33 -7.72 19.21
N MET A 381 -11.01 -8.76 18.46
CA MET A 381 -10.86 -8.69 17.00
C MET A 381 -12.14 -8.29 16.24
N ILE A 382 -13.34 -8.57 16.79
CA ILE A 382 -14.61 -8.17 16.17
C ILE A 382 -14.78 -6.65 16.26
N GLY A 383 -14.51 -6.08 17.44
CA GLY A 383 -14.50 -4.63 17.65
C GLY A 383 -13.56 -3.93 16.69
N ALA A 384 -12.34 -4.45 16.55
CA ALA A 384 -11.35 -3.93 15.60
C ALA A 384 -11.90 -3.90 14.15
N SER A 385 -12.53 -5.00 13.71
CA SER A 385 -13.07 -5.09 12.34
C SER A 385 -14.20 -4.09 12.06
N ILE A 386 -15.08 -3.85 13.04
CA ILE A 386 -16.19 -2.89 12.92
C ILE A 386 -15.67 -1.46 12.89
N VAL A 387 -14.73 -1.12 13.78
CA VAL A 387 -14.12 0.20 13.82
C VAL A 387 -13.40 0.49 12.50
N THR A 388 -12.63 -0.46 11.97
CA THR A 388 -11.94 -0.32 10.68
C THR A 388 -12.91 -0.16 9.51
N MET A 389 -13.99 -0.95 9.46
CA MET A 389 -15.06 -0.79 8.46
C MET A 389 -15.69 0.62 8.51
N CYS A 390 -16.05 1.10 9.69
CA CYS A 390 -16.59 2.45 9.90
C CYS A 390 -15.60 3.54 9.50
N SER A 391 -14.31 3.33 9.77
CA SER A 391 -13.25 4.27 9.42
C SER A 391 -13.09 4.41 7.90
N TYR A 392 -13.18 3.29 7.15
CA TYR A 392 -13.20 3.33 5.68
C TYR A 392 -14.46 3.96 5.12
N LEU A 393 -15.62 3.77 5.76
CA LEU A 393 -16.84 4.48 5.38
C LEU A 393 -16.70 5.99 5.58
N ILE A 394 -16.14 6.43 6.71
CA ILE A 394 -15.84 7.85 6.98
C ILE A 394 -14.89 8.40 5.92
N LEU A 395 -13.84 7.66 5.56
CA LEU A 395 -12.92 8.04 4.50
C LEU A 395 -13.65 8.23 3.16
N LEU A 396 -14.50 7.29 2.78
CA LEU A 396 -15.31 7.37 1.54
C LEU A 396 -16.23 8.59 1.55
N ILE A 397 -16.93 8.85 2.65
CA ILE A 397 -17.83 10.00 2.78
C ILE A 397 -17.03 11.30 2.69
N ALA A 398 -15.92 11.41 3.42
CA ALA A 398 -15.08 12.59 3.45
C ALA A 398 -14.48 12.91 2.07
N THR A 399 -13.92 11.90 1.38
CA THR A 399 -13.36 12.08 0.04
C THR A 399 -14.42 12.45 -0.98
N THR A 400 -15.58 11.77 -0.96
CA THR A 400 -16.71 12.08 -1.84
C THR A 400 -17.24 13.49 -1.62
N TYR A 401 -17.35 13.93 -0.37
CA TYR A 401 -17.76 15.29 -0.03
C TYR A 401 -16.77 16.33 -0.56
N GLN A 402 -15.47 16.13 -0.37
CA GLN A 402 -14.46 17.06 -0.87
C GLN A 402 -14.39 17.09 -2.40
N VAL A 403 -14.54 15.94 -3.07
CA VAL A 403 -14.61 15.88 -4.54
C VAL A 403 -15.83 16.65 -5.04
N ASN A 404 -17.01 16.42 -4.47
CA ASN A 404 -18.24 17.16 -4.79
C ASN A 404 -18.08 18.67 -4.72
N ARG A 405 -17.40 19.15 -3.67
CA ARG A 405 -17.18 20.58 -3.45
C ARG A 405 -16.24 21.20 -4.50
N GLN A 406 -15.26 20.44 -4.99
CA GLN A 406 -14.28 20.91 -5.97
C GLN A 406 -14.71 20.65 -7.43
N ILE A 407 -15.57 19.66 -7.63
CA ILE A 407 -16.11 19.18 -8.90
C ILE A 407 -17.56 18.79 -8.63
N PRO A 408 -18.53 19.70 -8.83
CA PRO A 408 -19.92 19.39 -8.55
C PRO A 408 -20.34 18.11 -9.28
N LEU A 409 -20.72 17.06 -8.53
CA LEU A 409 -21.31 15.86 -9.13
C LEU A 409 -22.65 16.19 -9.84
N SER A 410 -23.16 17.42 -9.80
CA SER A 410 -24.26 17.85 -10.69
C SER A 410 -23.87 17.87 -12.18
N HIS A 411 -22.57 17.98 -12.51
CA HIS A 411 -22.04 17.66 -13.85
C HIS A 411 -21.92 16.14 -14.07
N PHE A 412 -22.11 15.30 -13.04
CA PHE A 412 -22.10 13.85 -13.18
C PHE A 412 -23.41 13.28 -13.75
N PHE A 413 -24.55 13.92 -13.52
CA PHE A 413 -25.86 13.46 -14.02
C PHE A 413 -26.42 14.26 -15.20
N LYS A 414 -25.81 15.41 -15.55
CA LYS A 414 -26.10 16.08 -16.82
C LYS A 414 -25.38 15.36 -17.96
N THR A 415 -25.91 14.21 -18.36
CA THR A 415 -25.75 13.74 -19.75
C THR A 415 -26.36 14.82 -20.64
N ASN A 416 -25.56 15.43 -21.49
CA ASN A 416 -26.07 16.18 -22.63
C ASN A 416 -26.90 15.22 -23.48
N ILE A 417 -28.22 15.23 -23.26
CA ILE A 417 -29.23 14.65 -24.16
C ILE A 417 -29.42 15.55 -25.40
N ASN A 418 -28.83 16.74 -25.43
CA ASN A 418 -28.86 17.61 -26.61
C ASN A 418 -27.69 17.32 -27.55
N GLY A 419 -27.61 16.08 -28.03
CA GLY A 419 -27.16 15.84 -29.40
C GLY A 419 -28.32 16.12 -30.33
N LYS A 420 -28.65 17.41 -30.52
CA LYS A 420 -29.46 17.81 -31.66
C LYS A 420 -28.51 18.07 -32.81
N ASP A 421 -28.65 17.24 -33.82
CA ASP A 421 -28.15 17.47 -35.17
C ASP A 421 -28.26 18.94 -35.57
N SER A 422 -27.13 19.52 -35.95
CA SER A 422 -27.13 20.64 -36.87
C SER A 422 -25.87 20.53 -37.74
N ARG A 423 -26.07 19.77 -38.83
CA ARG A 423 -25.52 19.90 -40.18
C ARG A 423 -24.04 20.23 -40.37
#